data_AF-A0AAW9W8Q5-F1
#
_entry.id   AF-A0AAW9W8Q5-F1
#
_cell.length_a   1.000
_cell.length_b   1.000
_cell.length_c   1.000
_cell.angle_alpha   90.00
_cell.angle_beta   90.00
_cell.angle_gamma   90.00
#
_symmetry.space_group_name_H-M   'P 1'
#
loop_
_entity.id
_entity.type
_entity.pdbx_description
1 polymer ?
#
loop_
_entity_poly.entity_id
_entity_poly.type
_entity_poly.pdbx_seq_one_letter_code
_entity_poly.pdbx_strand_id
1 'polypeptide(L)'
;LDGKIDYIITKAIARFARNTLDTLKYVRLLKDKQIGVFFEEENIDTLTMDGELLLTILSSVAQQEVENTSAHVKKGLKMKMQRGELIGFQG
;
A
#
# COMPACT_ATOMS: atom_id res chain seq x y z
N LEU A 1 20.59 -0.74 3.76
CA LEU A 1 20.76 -2.00 3.00
C LEU A 1 22.17 -1.95 2.45
N ASP A 2 23.10 -2.48 3.22
CA ASP A 2 24.55 -2.30 3.01
C ASP A 2 25.09 -3.30 1.97
N GLY A 3 24.31 -3.58 0.93
CA GLY A 3 24.64 -4.59 -0.10
C GLY A 3 24.70 -6.03 0.43
N LYS A 4 24.07 -6.34 1.56
CA LYS A 4 24.09 -7.68 2.18
C LYS A 4 22.97 -8.61 1.71
N ILE A 5 22.01 -8.08 0.96
CA ILE A 5 20.81 -8.80 0.55
C ILE A 5 20.59 -8.49 -0.93
N ASP A 6 20.59 -9.53 -1.74
CA ASP A 6 20.38 -9.45 -3.19
C ASP A 6 18.97 -9.93 -3.58
N TYR A 7 18.33 -10.74 -2.73
CA TYR A 7 17.02 -11.31 -2.99
C TYR A 7 16.27 -11.64 -1.69
N ILE A 8 14.96 -11.46 -1.71
CA ILE A 8 14.07 -11.73 -0.58
C ILE A 8 13.00 -12.70 -1.06
N ILE A 9 12.76 -13.75 -0.27
CA ILE A 9 11.66 -14.68 -0.49
C ILE A 9 10.69 -14.54 0.67
N THR A 10 9.40 -14.41 0.37
CA THR A 10 8.35 -14.34 1.39
C THR A 10 7.12 -15.11 0.95
N LYS A 11 6.39 -15.63 1.93
CA LYS A 11 5.26 -16.53 1.69
C LYS A 11 4.16 -15.86 0.87
N ALA A 12 3.82 -14.61 1.21
CA ALA A 12 2.72 -13.88 0.60
C ALA A 12 2.91 -12.37 0.71
N ILE A 13 2.23 -11.57 -0.11
CA ILE A 13 2.27 -10.10 -0.03
C ILE A 13 1.83 -9.61 1.36
N ALA A 14 0.82 -10.25 1.95
CA ALA A 14 0.32 -9.92 3.28
C ALA A 14 1.35 -10.13 4.42
N ARG A 15 2.41 -10.91 4.18
CA ARG A 15 3.52 -11.11 5.13
C ARG A 15 4.65 -10.11 4.94
N PHE A 16 4.69 -9.43 3.79
CA PHE A 16 5.73 -8.47 3.45
C PHE A 16 5.43 -7.07 4.01
N ALA A 17 4.19 -6.60 3.91
CA ALA A 17 3.79 -5.29 4.40
C ALA A 17 2.32 -5.25 4.86
N ARG A 18 1.97 -4.25 5.69
CA ARG A 18 0.67 -4.15 6.35
C ARG A 18 -0.44 -3.52 5.51
N ASN A 19 -0.07 -2.72 4.52
CA ASN A 19 -1.01 -2.01 3.66
C ASN A 19 -0.41 -1.88 2.25
N THR A 20 -1.29 -1.56 1.31
CA THR A 20 -0.96 -1.50 -0.12
C THR A 20 0.12 -0.44 -0.42
N LEU A 21 0.08 0.70 0.27
CA LEU A 21 1.04 1.78 0.10
C LEU A 21 2.46 1.38 0.53
N ASP A 22 2.57 0.69 1.66
CA ASP A 22 3.83 0.18 2.20
C ASP A 22 4.42 -0.89 1.27
N THR A 23 3.60 -1.85 0.81
CA THR A 23 4.04 -2.86 -0.16
C THR A 23 4.67 -2.19 -1.39
N LEU A 24 3.96 -1.24 -1.99
CA LEU A 24 4.39 -0.53 -3.18
C LEU A 24 5.66 0.28 -2.94
N LYS A 25 5.77 0.97 -1.79
CA LYS A 25 6.96 1.73 -1.41
C LYS A 25 8.19 0.83 -1.26
N TYR A 26 8.07 -0.27 -0.53
CA TYR A 26 9.22 -1.15 -0.27
C TYR A 26 9.63 -1.95 -1.49
N VAL A 27 8.69 -2.45 -2.29
CA VAL A 27 9.02 -3.13 -3.55
C VAL A 27 9.76 -2.20 -4.50
N ARG A 28 9.30 -0.95 -4.68
CA ARG A 28 10.02 0.04 -5.51
C ARG A 28 11.41 0.34 -4.97
N LEU A 29 11.54 0.57 -3.66
CA LEU A 29 12.82 0.84 -3.01
C LEU A 29 13.83 -0.30 -3.20
N LEU A 30 13.37 -1.55 -3.10
CA LEU A 30 14.21 -2.73 -3.29
C LEU A 30 14.59 -2.90 -4.77
N LYS A 31 13.63 -2.72 -5.68
CA LYS A 31 13.85 -2.78 -7.12
C LYS A 31 14.84 -1.73 -7.62
N ASP A 32 14.78 -0.50 -7.11
CA ASP A 32 15.76 0.57 -7.42
C ASP A 32 17.19 0.18 -7.03
N LYS A 33 17.32 -0.75 -6.08
CA LYS A 33 18.60 -1.31 -5.61
C LYS A 33 18.93 -2.66 -6.26
N GLN A 34 18.17 -3.10 -7.26
CA GLN A 34 18.29 -4.42 -7.90
C GLN A 34 18.08 -5.59 -6.94
N ILE A 35 17.31 -5.38 -5.85
CA ILE A 35 16.95 -6.43 -4.90
C ILE A 35 15.56 -6.95 -5.28
N GLY A 36 15.49 -8.22 -5.64
CA GLY A 36 14.23 -8.89 -5.97
C GLY A 36 13.47 -9.37 -4.75
N VAL A 37 12.15 -9.40 -4.86
CA VAL A 37 11.24 -10.04 -3.91
C VAL A 37 10.40 -11.06 -4.66
N PHE A 38 10.43 -12.32 -4.20
CA PHE A 38 9.55 -13.38 -4.66
C PHE A 38 8.44 -13.64 -3.65
N PHE A 39 7.20 -13.63 -4.13
CA PHE A 39 6.01 -13.96 -3.36
C PHE A 39 5.53 -15.35 -3.72
N GLU A 40 5.63 -16.31 -2.79
CA GLU A 40 5.37 -17.73 -3.07
C GLU A 40 3.90 -18.04 -3.38
N GLU A 41 2.96 -17.45 -2.65
CA GLU A 41 1.52 -17.70 -2.85
C GLU A 41 0.99 -17.08 -4.13
N GLU A 42 1.42 -15.86 -4.43
CA GLU A 42 1.06 -15.15 -5.64
C GLU A 42 1.87 -15.65 -6.85
N ASN A 43 2.97 -16.37 -6.62
CA ASN A 43 3.92 -16.84 -7.62
C ASN A 43 4.42 -15.70 -8.52
N ILE A 44 4.84 -14.60 -7.90
CA ILE A 44 5.30 -13.38 -8.58
C ILE A 44 6.71 -13.02 -8.13
N ASP A 45 7.58 -12.77 -9.11
CA ASP A 45 8.87 -12.10 -8.92
C ASP A 45 8.75 -10.62 -9.30
N THR A 46 9.14 -9.75 -8.40
CA THR A 46 9.08 -8.28 -8.58
C THR A 46 10.07 -7.72 -9.61
N LEU A 47 11.07 -8.50 -10.03
CA LEU A 47 12.01 -8.14 -11.09
C LEU A 47 11.53 -8.52 -12.50
N THR A 48 10.46 -9.30 -12.62
CA THR A 48 9.89 -9.69 -13.92
C THR A 48 8.79 -8.74 -14.38
N MET A 49 8.25 -8.97 -15.58
CA MET A 49 7.09 -8.23 -16.08
C MET A 49 5.84 -8.40 -15.19
N ASP A 50 5.67 -9.57 -14.57
CA ASP A 50 4.56 -9.82 -13.64
C ASP A 50 4.68 -8.94 -12.39
N GLY A 51 5.91 -8.63 -11.98
CA GLY A 51 6.20 -7.63 -10.94
C GLY A 51 5.72 -6.22 -11.30
N GLU A 52 5.86 -5.80 -12.55
CA GLU A 52 5.34 -4.49 -13.01
C GLU A 52 3.81 -4.45 -13.01
N LEU A 53 3.18 -5.55 -13.43
CA LEU A 53 1.73 -5.70 -13.37
C LEU A 53 1.25 -5.64 -11.91
N LEU A 54 1.92 -6.34 -11.00
CA LEU A 54 1.63 -6.30 -9.57
C LEU A 54 1.71 -4.88 -9.02
N LEU A 55 2.78 -4.13 -9.33
CA LEU A 55 2.94 -2.74 -8.92
C LEU A 55 1.83 -1.83 -9.45
N THR A 56 1.37 -2.07 -10.68
CA THR A 56 0.26 -1.33 -11.29
C THR A 56 -1.05 -1.61 -10.56
N ILE A 57 -1.35 -2.88 -10.28
CA ILE A 57 -2.55 -3.28 -9.53
C ILE A 57 -2.52 -2.69 -8.12
N LEU A 58 -1.41 -2.83 -7.39
CA LEU A 58 -1.25 -2.27 -6.05
C LEU A 58 -1.37 -0.74 -6.06
N SER A 59 -0.88 -0.06 -7.12
CA SER A 59 -1.08 1.39 -7.25
C SER A 59 -2.57 1.76 -7.32
N SER A 60 -3.34 1.04 -8.13
CA SER A 60 -4.78 1.26 -8.26
C SER A 60 -5.54 0.98 -6.96
N VAL A 61 -5.17 -0.10 -6.25
CA VAL A 61 -5.78 -0.45 -4.95
C VAL A 61 -5.44 0.60 -3.90
N ALA A 62 -4.18 1.06 -3.81
CA ALA A 62 -3.76 2.09 -2.86
C ALA A 62 -4.51 3.41 -3.11
N GLN A 63 -4.69 3.79 -4.37
CA GLN A 63 -5.47 4.98 -4.73
C GLN A 63 -6.93 4.85 -4.27
N GLN A 64 -7.55 3.69 -4.49
CA GLN A 64 -8.93 3.43 -4.07
C GLN A 64 -9.09 3.50 -2.54
N GLU A 65 -8.13 2.98 -1.77
CA GLU A 65 -8.13 3.06 -0.29
C GLU A 65 -8.06 4.50 0.21
N VAL A 66 -7.24 5.34 -0.42
CA VAL A 66 -7.12 6.77 -0.11
C VAL A 66 -8.45 7.49 -0.39
N GLU A 67 -9.08 7.22 -1.53
CA GLU A 67 -10.37 7.82 -1.89
C GLU A 67 -11.48 7.40 -0.94
N ASN A 68 -11.55 6.12 -0.58
CA ASN A 68 -12.51 5.59 0.38
C ASN A 68 -12.36 6.24 1.75
N THR A 69 -11.12 6.42 2.21
CA THR A 69 -10.83 7.11 3.48
C THR A 69 -11.33 8.56 3.44
N SER A 70 -11.05 9.29 2.36
CA SER A 70 -11.55 10.65 2.17
C SER A 70 -13.08 10.73 2.15
N ALA A 71 -13.74 9.80 1.45
CA ALA A 71 -15.19 9.71 1.40
C ALA A 71 -15.80 9.44 2.79
N HIS A 72 -15.19 8.54 3.58
CA HIS A 72 -15.63 8.24 4.94
C HIS A 72 -15.49 9.43 5.87
N VAL A 73 -14.38 10.17 5.82
CA VAL A 73 -14.18 11.39 6.63
C VAL A 73 -15.25 12.44 6.29
N LYS A 74 -15.47 12.71 4.99
CA LYS A 74 -16.50 13.67 4.54
C LYS A 74 -17.91 13.25 4.96
N LYS A 75 -18.23 11.95 4.85
CA LYS A 75 -19.53 11.40 5.28
C LYS A 75 -19.73 11.54 6.78
N GLY A 76 -18.70 11.20 7.58
CA GLY A 76 -18.72 11.37 9.03
C GLY A 76 -18.94 12.83 9.44
N LEU A 77 -18.27 13.77 8.77
CA LEU A 77 -18.44 15.21 8.98
C LEU A 77 -19.88 15.65 8.72
N LYS A 78 -20.45 15.25 7.57
CA LYS A 78 -21.83 15.57 7.20
C LYS A 78 -22.84 15.01 8.21
N MET A 79 -22.61 13.80 8.71
CA MET A 79 -23.45 13.18 9.75
C MET A 79 -23.40 13.96 11.07
N LYS A 80 -22.22 14.43 11.48
CA LYS A 80 -22.07 15.28 12.68
C LYS A 80 -22.82 16.61 12.53
N MET A 81 -22.70 17.28 11.38
CA MET A 81 -23.48 18.49 11.07
C MET A 81 -24.99 18.23 11.16
N GLN A 82 -25.46 17.12 10.60
CA GLN A 82 -26.88 16.75 10.63
C GLN A 82 -27.41 16.48 12.05
N ARG A 83 -26.54 16.00 12.95
CA ARG A 83 -26.86 15.79 14.37
C ARG A 83 -26.76 17.06 15.22
N GLY A 84 -26.37 18.19 14.62
CA GLY A 84 -26.14 19.45 15.34
C GLY A 84 -24.89 19.43 16.21
N GLU A 85 -23.99 18.46 16.02
CA GLU A 85 -22.72 18.37 16.75
C GLU A 85 -21.76 19.44 16.21
N LEU A 86 -21.07 20.14 17.11
CA LEU A 86 -20.03 21.11 16.74
C LEU A 86 -18.84 20.40 16.08
N ILE A 87 -18.32 20.99 15.01
CA ILE A 87 -17.15 20.50 14.28
C ILE A 87 -16.02 21.51 14.49
N GLY A 88 -14.99 21.12 15.23
CA GLY A 88 -13.86 21.97 15.60
C GLY A 88 -13.71 22.16 17.11
N PHE A 89 -12.71 22.92 17.53
CA PHE A 89 -12.51 23.30 18.93
C PHE A 89 -13.39 24.51 19.31
N GLN A 90 -14.09 24.43 20.43
CA GLN A 90 -14.44 25.60 21.23
C GLN A 90 -13.44 25.67 22.39
N GLY A 91 -12.50 26.63 22.33
CA GLY A 91 -11.65 27.02 23.46
C GLY A 91 -10.83 25.91 24.08
#